data_AF-A0A7D9LZC2-F1
#
_entry.id   AF-A0A7D9LZC2-F1
#
_cell.length_a   1.000
_cell.length_b   1.000
_cell.length_c   1.000
_cell.angle_alpha   90.00
_cell.angle_beta   90.00
_cell.angle_gamma   90.00
#
_symmetry.space_group_name_H-M   'P 1'
#
loop_
_entity.id
_entity.type
_entity.pdbx_description
1 polymer ?
#
loop_
_entity_poly.entity_id
_entity_poly.type
_entity_poly.pdbx_seq_one_letter_code
_entity_poly.pdbx_strand_id
1 'polypeptide(L)'
;MSDLINVLEQNTIDREIKKEHRNTLKMLSYLLAQFAEEFEAEDCKPSVVATPGRKRGKSKKSTSALPFDWSEVKKDFLNITTQLLQINIVSLWEPPVAEEEFVNTFANCCYKFLENPGINRDKPLRDSILNVLAILVKKYNQSLSVGVKVIQLLQHFEHMIAPMAQLVQVCAVEHGMRNIVVDILRELGRIDPKDLERDASGTRCYSDFLVELASRIPEHILPNISLLLCHLDTE
;
A
#
# COMPACT_ATOMS: atom_id res chain seq x y z
N MET A 1 -4.26 15.61 -17.41
CA MET A 1 -5.24 15.47 -16.31
C MET A 1 -6.49 16.33 -16.56
N SER A 2 -6.33 17.60 -16.93
CA SER A 2 -7.44 18.53 -17.22
C SER A 2 -8.41 18.02 -18.30
N ASP A 3 -7.91 17.44 -19.39
CA ASP A 3 -8.77 16.90 -20.45
C ASP A 3 -9.62 15.72 -19.97
N LEU A 4 -9.03 14.84 -19.14
CA LEU A 4 -9.77 13.71 -18.55
C LEU A 4 -10.86 14.21 -17.59
N ILE A 5 -10.57 15.22 -16.77
CA ILE A 5 -11.56 15.84 -15.87
C ILE A 5 -12.71 16.44 -16.70
N ASN A 6 -12.39 17.22 -17.73
CA ASN A 6 -13.39 17.81 -18.62
C ASN A 6 -14.26 16.75 -19.29
N VAL A 7 -13.68 15.63 -19.72
CA VAL A 7 -14.42 14.48 -20.26
C VAL A 7 -15.35 13.91 -19.19
N LEU A 8 -14.87 13.64 -17.97
CA LEU A 8 -15.67 13.06 -16.89
C LEU A 8 -16.82 13.96 -16.40
N GLU A 9 -16.69 15.28 -16.53
CA GLU A 9 -17.73 16.26 -16.15
C GLU A 9 -18.82 16.44 -17.23
N GLN A 10 -18.57 16.00 -18.46
CA GLN A 10 -19.58 16.03 -19.52
C GLN A 10 -20.60 14.90 -19.30
N ASN A 11 -21.79 15.25 -18.82
CA ASN A 11 -22.89 14.31 -18.54
C ASN A 11 -23.46 13.56 -19.78
N THR A 12 -22.88 13.72 -20.97
CA THR A 12 -23.39 13.21 -22.25
C THR A 12 -22.35 12.41 -23.04
N ILE A 13 -21.41 11.73 -22.38
CA ILE A 13 -20.46 10.85 -23.07
C ILE A 13 -21.18 9.59 -23.54
N ASP A 14 -21.11 9.32 -24.84
CA ASP A 14 -21.62 8.08 -25.44
C ASP A 14 -20.93 6.84 -24.84
N ARG A 15 -21.67 5.73 -24.76
CA ARG A 15 -21.23 4.48 -24.14
C ARG A 15 -19.96 3.93 -24.78
N GLU A 16 -19.85 4.02 -26.11
CA GLU A 16 -18.64 3.57 -26.82
C GLU A 16 -17.43 4.47 -26.50
N ILE A 17 -17.63 5.79 -26.38
CA ILE A 17 -16.57 6.73 -26.00
C ILE A 17 -16.10 6.47 -24.55
N LYS A 18 -17.02 6.22 -23.62
CA LYS A 18 -16.66 5.83 -22.24
C LYS A 18 -15.81 4.55 -22.22
N LYS A 19 -16.20 3.56 -23.03
CA LYS A 19 -15.47 2.29 -23.15
C LYS A 19 -14.07 2.49 -23.73
N GLU A 20 -13.92 3.33 -24.74
CA GLU A 20 -12.62 3.68 -25.31
C GLU A 20 -11.69 4.36 -24.29
N HIS A 21 -12.21 5.37 -23.57
CA HIS A 21 -11.45 6.04 -22.51
C HIS A 21 -11.11 5.09 -21.36
N ARG A 22 -12.05 4.23 -20.94
CA ARG A 22 -11.80 3.22 -19.91
C ARG A 22 -10.69 2.27 -20.34
N ASN A 23 -10.73 1.75 -21.57
CA ASN A 23 -9.71 0.84 -22.08
C ASN A 23 -8.35 1.52 -22.14
N THR A 24 -8.30 2.75 -22.65
CA THR A 24 -7.07 3.57 -22.70
C THR A 24 -6.51 3.78 -21.30
N LEU A 25 -7.35 4.16 -20.34
CA LEU A 25 -6.96 4.34 -18.95
C LEU A 25 -6.40 3.05 -18.34
N LYS A 26 -7.05 1.91 -18.56
CA LYS A 26 -6.60 0.60 -18.06
C LYS A 26 -5.24 0.21 -18.66
N MET A 27 -5.06 0.39 -19.97
CA MET A 27 -3.78 0.10 -20.64
C MET A 27 -2.64 0.98 -20.12
N LEU A 28 -2.88 2.30 -19.99
CA LEU A 28 -1.88 3.23 -19.48
C LEU A 28 -1.53 2.95 -18.02
N SER A 29 -2.53 2.65 -17.18
CA SER A 29 -2.32 2.34 -15.76
C SER A 29 -1.53 1.05 -15.60
N TYR A 30 -1.83 0.03 -16.41
CA TYR A 30 -1.07 -1.22 -16.43
C TYR A 30 0.39 -0.99 -16.83
N LEU A 31 0.64 -0.28 -17.93
CA LEU A 31 2.01 0.01 -18.37
C LEU A 31 2.79 0.81 -17.33
N LEU A 32 2.16 1.82 -16.74
CA LEU A 32 2.76 2.66 -15.71
C LEU A 32 3.16 1.83 -14.48
N ALA A 33 2.28 0.93 -14.04
CA ALA A 33 2.56 0.03 -12.93
C ALA A 33 3.65 -1.01 -13.25
N GLN A 34 3.62 -1.60 -14.45
CA GLN A 34 4.67 -2.53 -14.89
C GLN A 34 6.05 -1.87 -14.91
N PHE A 35 6.16 -0.65 -15.43
CA PHE A 35 7.42 0.09 -15.39
C PHE A 35 7.84 0.39 -13.95
N ALA A 36 6.90 0.79 -13.09
CA ALA A 36 7.21 1.09 -11.70
C ALA A 36 7.71 -0.13 -10.92
N GLU A 37 7.09 -1.30 -11.12
CA GLU A 37 7.52 -2.56 -10.50
C GLU A 37 8.90 -3.00 -11.00
N GLU A 38 9.15 -2.91 -12.31
CA GLU A 38 10.44 -3.29 -12.89
C GLU A 38 11.56 -2.36 -12.40
N PHE A 39 11.33 -1.05 -12.36
CA PHE A 39 12.32 -0.09 -11.85
C PHE A 39 12.56 -0.27 -10.35
N GLU A 40 11.53 -0.53 -9.54
CA GLU A 40 11.73 -0.85 -8.12
C GLU A 40 12.56 -2.13 -7.96
N ALA A 41 12.30 -3.16 -8.77
CA ALA A 41 13.04 -4.41 -8.73
C ALA A 41 14.53 -4.19 -9.07
N GLU A 42 14.85 -3.39 -10.09
CA GLU A 42 16.22 -3.02 -10.44
C GLU A 42 16.90 -2.15 -9.36
N ASP A 43 16.18 -1.20 -8.75
CA ASP A 43 16.70 -0.33 -7.69
C ASP A 43 17.03 -1.11 -6.41
N CYS A 44 16.25 -2.15 -6.11
CA CYS A 44 16.46 -3.02 -4.96
C CYS A 44 17.63 -4.01 -5.13
N LYS A 45 18.17 -4.19 -6.35
CA LYS A 45 19.31 -5.11 -6.56
C LYS A 45 20.57 -4.56 -5.87
N PRO A 46 21.33 -5.42 -5.16
CA PRO A 46 22.59 -4.99 -4.57
C PRO A 46 23.59 -4.58 -5.67
N SER A 47 24.05 -3.34 -5.63
CA SER A 47 25.04 -2.83 -6.59
C SER A 47 26.34 -3.65 -6.52
N VAL A 48 26.66 -4.35 -7.60
CA VAL A 48 27.78 -5.31 -7.68
C VAL A 48 29.16 -4.64 -7.80
N VAL A 49 29.26 -3.33 -7.62
CA VAL A 49 30.55 -2.62 -7.74
C VAL A 49 31.38 -2.77 -6.45
N ALA A 50 31.94 -3.96 -6.28
CA ALA A 50 33.07 -4.20 -5.39
C ALA A 50 34.35 -3.73 -6.08
N THR A 51 34.70 -2.44 -5.91
CA THR A 51 36.09 -2.01 -6.12
C THR A 51 36.89 -2.38 -4.87
N PRO A 52 37.92 -3.24 -4.96
CA PRO A 52 38.76 -3.56 -3.81
C PRO A 52 39.68 -2.37 -3.55
N GLY A 53 39.43 -1.66 -2.44
CA GLY A 53 40.38 -0.69 -1.88
C GLY A 53 39.84 0.74 -1.78
N ARG A 54 38.97 1.02 -0.80
CA ARG A 54 39.01 2.33 -0.14
C ARG A 54 38.39 2.31 1.26
N LYS A 55 39.07 3.03 2.14
CA LYS A 55 39.01 3.07 3.61
C LYS A 55 37.61 3.29 4.20
N ARG A 56 37.43 2.73 5.41
CA ARG A 56 36.37 3.00 6.40
C ARG A 56 35.97 4.49 6.44
N GLY A 57 34.67 4.76 6.43
CA GLY A 57 34.08 6.02 6.89
C GLY A 57 33.29 6.82 5.85
N LYS A 58 32.10 6.34 5.46
CA LYS A 58 30.89 7.11 5.12
C LYS A 58 29.84 6.13 4.57
N SER A 59 28.59 6.28 4.97
CA SER A 59 27.52 5.36 4.58
C SER A 59 27.46 5.24 3.05
N LYS A 60 27.71 4.06 2.50
CA LYS A 60 27.51 3.78 1.07
C LYS A 60 26.01 3.95 0.80
N LYS A 61 25.60 5.07 0.19
CA LYS A 61 24.39 5.05 -0.65
C LYS A 61 24.66 3.99 -1.70
N SER A 62 23.81 2.97 -1.77
CA SER A 62 23.80 2.08 -2.94
C SER A 62 23.52 2.96 -4.14
N THR A 63 24.49 3.13 -5.01
CA THR A 63 24.25 3.75 -6.31
C THR A 63 23.39 2.77 -7.08
N SER A 64 22.13 3.12 -7.33
CA SER A 64 21.19 2.31 -8.09
C SER A 64 21.77 2.00 -9.47
N ALA A 65 21.42 0.84 -10.03
CA ALA A 65 21.86 0.46 -11.38
C ALA A 65 21.12 1.23 -12.49
N LEU A 66 20.09 1.99 -12.11
CA LEU A 66 19.24 2.74 -13.03
C LEU A 66 19.99 3.97 -13.58
N PRO A 67 19.78 4.33 -14.86
CA PRO A 67 20.44 5.47 -15.49
C PRO A 67 19.87 6.84 -15.07
N PHE A 68 18.86 6.86 -14.19
CA PHE A 68 18.15 8.06 -13.74
C PHE A 68 17.81 7.98 -12.24
N ASP A 69 17.41 9.11 -11.64
CA ASP A 69 17.00 9.14 -10.23
C ASP A 69 15.58 8.56 -10.06
N TRP A 70 15.53 7.28 -9.69
CA TRP A 70 14.29 6.60 -9.41
C TRP A 70 13.49 7.22 -8.26
N SER A 71 14.14 7.87 -7.31
CA SER A 71 13.46 8.46 -6.15
C SER A 71 12.53 9.61 -6.55
N GLU A 72 12.93 10.42 -7.54
CA GLU A 72 12.09 11.49 -8.08
C GLU A 72 10.94 10.93 -8.91
N VAL A 73 11.23 10.01 -9.83
CA VAL A 73 10.22 9.38 -10.69
C VAL A 73 9.17 8.62 -9.86
N LYS A 74 9.58 7.98 -8.76
CA LYS A 74 8.66 7.31 -7.82
C LYS A 74 7.69 8.30 -7.16
N LYS A 75 8.15 9.50 -6.81
CA LYS A 75 7.28 10.56 -6.26
C LYS A 75 6.29 11.05 -7.30
N ASP A 76 6.72 11.21 -8.55
CA ASP A 76 5.85 11.60 -9.66
C ASP A 76 4.78 10.53 -9.93
N PHE A 77 5.15 9.25 -9.91
CA PHE A 77 4.21 8.14 -10.01
C PHE A 77 3.13 8.21 -8.93
N LEU A 78 3.52 8.41 -7.66
CA LEU A 78 2.59 8.50 -6.54
C LEU A 78 1.67 9.72 -6.66
N ASN A 79 2.20 10.86 -7.11
CA ASN A 79 1.44 12.08 -7.32
C ASN A 79 0.39 11.89 -8.43
N ILE A 80 0.78 11.36 -9.59
CA ILE A 80 -0.13 11.07 -10.70
C ILE A 80 -1.21 10.08 -10.27
N THR A 81 -0.82 9.02 -9.56
CA THR A 81 -1.75 7.99 -9.05
C THR A 81 -2.75 8.60 -8.07
N THR A 82 -2.28 9.45 -7.15
CA THR A 82 -3.15 10.15 -6.20
C THR A 82 -4.19 11.00 -6.92
N GLN A 83 -3.76 11.84 -7.87
CA GLN A 83 -4.67 12.72 -8.61
C GLN A 83 -5.67 11.90 -9.44
N LEU A 84 -5.22 10.82 -10.08
CA LEU A 84 -6.07 9.94 -10.87
C LEU A 84 -7.14 9.24 -10.02
N LEU A 85 -6.77 8.73 -8.84
CA LEU A 85 -7.73 8.03 -7.97
C LEU A 85 -8.70 8.99 -7.29
N GLN A 86 -8.33 10.26 -7.13
CA GLN A 86 -9.17 11.29 -6.51
C GLN A 86 -10.27 11.82 -7.43
N ILE A 87 -10.07 11.87 -8.75
CA ILE A 87 -11.13 12.22 -9.69
C ILE A 87 -12.17 11.10 -9.80
N ASN A 88 -13.35 11.39 -10.36
CA ASN A 88 -14.45 10.43 -10.48
C ASN A 88 -14.26 9.48 -11.68
N ILE A 89 -13.11 8.79 -11.78
CA ILE A 89 -12.83 7.90 -12.91
C ILE A 89 -13.87 6.78 -13.04
N VAL A 90 -14.47 6.33 -11.92
CA VAL A 90 -15.46 5.24 -11.90
C VAL A 90 -16.69 5.53 -12.77
N SER A 91 -16.95 6.78 -13.17
CA SER A 91 -18.02 7.12 -14.11
C SER A 91 -17.82 6.55 -15.53
N LEU A 92 -16.60 6.09 -15.86
CA LEU A 92 -16.30 5.37 -17.11
C LEU A 92 -16.78 3.90 -17.10
N TRP A 93 -17.19 3.40 -15.93
CA TRP A 93 -17.71 2.04 -15.76
C TRP A 93 -19.25 2.04 -15.74
N GLU A 94 -19.84 0.96 -16.22
CA GLU A 94 -21.29 0.71 -16.19
C GLU A 94 -21.53 -0.74 -15.74
N PRO A 95 -21.93 -1.00 -14.48
CA PRO A 95 -22.15 -0.04 -13.37
C PRO A 95 -20.86 0.69 -12.93
N PRO A 96 -20.93 1.83 -12.20
CA PRO A 96 -19.78 2.67 -11.85
C PRO A 96 -18.91 2.05 -10.73
N VAL A 97 -18.40 0.86 -11.00
CA VAL A 97 -17.55 0.06 -10.12
C VAL A 97 -16.34 -0.35 -10.94
N ALA A 98 -15.15 0.13 -10.55
CA ALA A 98 -13.92 -0.27 -11.21
C ALA A 98 -13.62 -1.76 -10.94
N GLU A 99 -13.05 -2.47 -11.92
CA GLU A 99 -12.67 -3.86 -11.71
C GLU A 99 -11.53 -3.98 -10.70
N GLU A 100 -11.52 -5.06 -9.93
CA GLU A 100 -10.56 -5.25 -8.85
C GLU A 100 -9.12 -5.30 -9.37
N GLU A 101 -8.89 -5.93 -10.53
CA GLU A 101 -7.56 -6.03 -11.14
C GLU A 101 -6.96 -4.65 -11.47
N PHE A 102 -7.81 -3.71 -11.90
CA PHE A 102 -7.38 -2.34 -12.16
C PHE A 102 -6.97 -1.63 -10.88
N VAL A 103 -7.76 -1.77 -9.82
CA VAL A 103 -7.47 -1.17 -8.50
C VAL A 103 -6.20 -1.79 -7.90
N ASN A 104 -6.06 -3.11 -8.00
CA ASN A 104 -4.92 -3.88 -7.50
C ASN A 104 -3.60 -3.51 -8.21
N THR A 105 -3.67 -3.04 -9.45
CA THR A 105 -2.48 -2.55 -10.18
C THR A 105 -1.76 -1.44 -9.40
N PHE A 106 -2.50 -0.48 -8.84
CA PHE A 106 -1.92 0.59 -8.03
C PHE A 106 -1.54 0.13 -6.62
N ALA A 107 -2.36 -0.72 -6.01
CA ALA A 107 -2.11 -1.26 -4.68
C ALA A 107 -0.80 -2.06 -4.64
N ASN A 108 -0.60 -2.94 -5.63
CA ASN A 108 0.59 -3.79 -5.74
C ASN A 108 1.87 -2.98 -5.88
N CYS A 109 1.88 -1.92 -6.71
CA CYS A 109 2.99 -0.98 -6.78
C CYS A 109 3.30 -0.35 -5.40
N CYS A 110 2.27 0.11 -4.69
CA CYS A 110 2.43 0.70 -3.37
C CYS A 110 3.03 -0.29 -2.36
N TYR A 111 2.55 -1.53 -2.35
CA TYR A 111 3.12 -2.58 -1.50
C TYR A 111 4.56 -2.88 -1.88
N LYS A 112 4.86 -2.97 -3.18
CA LYS A 112 6.22 -3.21 -3.66
C LYS A 112 7.20 -2.12 -3.21
N PHE A 113 6.79 -0.86 -3.22
CA PHE A 113 7.61 0.24 -2.72
C PHE A 113 7.84 0.16 -1.20
N LEU A 114 6.87 -0.36 -0.43
CA LEU A 114 7.01 -0.52 1.02
C LEU A 114 7.89 -1.72 1.42
N GLU A 115 8.03 -2.72 0.56
CA GLU A 115 8.93 -3.85 0.78
C GLU A 115 10.40 -3.40 0.93
N ASN A 116 10.77 -2.26 0.35
CA ASN A 116 12.09 -1.67 0.52
C ASN A 116 12.25 -1.06 1.93
N PRO A 117 13.13 -1.59 2.80
CA PRO A 117 13.28 -1.12 4.18
C PRO A 117 13.80 0.33 4.28
N GLY A 118 14.37 0.86 3.19
CA GLY A 118 14.75 2.27 3.08
C GLY A 118 13.58 3.23 3.31
N ILE A 119 12.34 2.79 3.07
CA ILE A 119 11.13 3.59 3.21
C ILE A 119 10.92 4.11 4.64
N ASN A 120 11.45 3.41 5.64
CA ASN A 120 11.33 3.85 7.02
C ASN A 120 12.11 5.13 7.34
N ARG A 121 13.11 5.45 6.51
CA ARG A 121 13.94 6.66 6.63
C ARG A 121 13.39 7.83 5.82
N ASP A 122 12.60 7.56 4.79
CA ASP A 122 11.96 8.57 3.94
C ASP A 122 10.47 8.72 4.31
N LYS A 123 10.22 9.49 5.37
CA LYS A 123 8.86 9.74 5.86
C LYS A 123 7.94 10.35 4.79
N PRO A 124 8.33 11.43 4.06
CA PRO A 124 7.47 12.00 3.02
C PRO A 124 7.05 11.00 1.94
N LEU A 125 7.98 10.14 1.50
CA LEU A 125 7.67 9.10 0.52
C LEU A 125 6.70 8.07 1.12
N ARG A 126 6.96 7.61 2.34
CA ARG A 126 6.08 6.67 3.05
C ARG A 126 4.67 7.24 3.18
N ASP A 127 4.54 8.46 3.68
CA ASP A 127 3.24 9.14 3.87
C ASP A 127 2.47 9.24 2.53
N SER A 128 3.17 9.50 1.43
CA SER A 128 2.58 9.53 0.08
C SER A 128 2.05 8.17 -0.37
N ILE A 129 2.80 7.08 -0.12
CA ILE A 129 2.36 5.71 -0.44
C ILE A 129 1.14 5.33 0.41
N LEU A 130 1.18 5.60 1.71
CA LEU A 130 0.09 5.28 2.63
C LEU A 130 -1.19 6.05 2.28
N ASN A 131 -1.07 7.30 1.84
CA ASN A 131 -2.21 8.08 1.36
C ASN A 131 -2.86 7.48 0.11
N VAL A 132 -2.07 6.97 -0.85
CA VAL A 132 -2.62 6.26 -2.02
C VAL A 132 -3.42 5.04 -1.56
N LEU A 133 -2.87 4.19 -0.69
CA LEU A 133 -3.56 3.03 -0.13
C LEU A 133 -4.85 3.43 0.60
N ALA A 134 -4.83 4.51 1.38
CA ALA A 134 -6.02 5.01 2.07
C ALA A 134 -7.12 5.48 1.09
N ILE A 135 -6.75 6.10 -0.03
CA ILE A 135 -7.70 6.46 -1.10
C ILE A 135 -8.33 5.20 -1.71
N LEU A 136 -7.54 4.14 -1.93
CA LEU A 136 -8.03 2.85 -2.46
C LEU A 136 -9.06 2.22 -1.51
N VAL A 137 -8.79 2.21 -0.20
CA VAL A 137 -9.77 1.74 0.79
C VAL A 137 -11.04 2.58 0.73
N LYS A 138 -10.91 3.92 0.70
CA LYS A 138 -12.04 4.85 0.80
C LYS A 138 -12.97 4.84 -0.41
N LYS A 139 -12.39 4.89 -1.61
CA LYS A 139 -13.15 5.11 -2.86
C LYS A 139 -13.40 3.82 -3.64
N TYR A 140 -12.60 2.77 -3.41
CA TYR A 140 -12.64 1.53 -4.18
C TYR A 140 -12.93 0.29 -3.32
N ASN A 141 -13.40 0.49 -2.08
CA ASN A 141 -13.86 -0.56 -1.17
C ASN A 141 -12.82 -1.67 -0.90
N GLN A 142 -11.53 -1.30 -0.83
CA GLN A 142 -10.41 -2.23 -0.65
C GLN A 142 -10.12 -2.61 0.82
N SER A 143 -11.04 -2.35 1.76
CA SER A 143 -10.79 -2.56 3.21
C SER A 143 -10.32 -3.99 3.53
N LEU A 144 -11.04 -4.99 3.01
CA LEU A 144 -10.72 -6.40 3.25
C LEU A 144 -9.38 -6.79 2.61
N SER A 145 -9.17 -6.43 1.34
CA SER A 145 -7.93 -6.74 0.61
C SER A 145 -6.70 -6.11 1.27
N VAL A 146 -6.83 -4.86 1.74
CA VAL A 146 -5.78 -4.18 2.51
C VAL A 146 -5.55 -4.89 3.85
N GLY A 147 -6.61 -5.30 4.55
CA GLY A 147 -6.51 -6.05 5.81
C GLY A 147 -5.68 -7.32 5.65
N VAL A 148 -6.02 -8.16 4.67
CA VAL A 148 -5.26 -9.39 4.36
C VAL A 148 -3.80 -9.07 4.01
N LYS A 149 -3.56 -8.04 3.19
CA LYS A 149 -2.21 -7.67 2.78
C LYS A 149 -1.36 -7.12 3.92
N VAL A 150 -1.96 -6.40 4.87
CA VAL A 150 -1.27 -5.96 6.11
C VAL A 150 -0.74 -7.17 6.87
N ILE A 151 -1.55 -8.20 7.08
CA ILE A 151 -1.12 -9.42 7.78
C ILE A 151 0.02 -10.11 7.04
N GLN A 152 -0.13 -10.29 5.72
CA GLN A 152 0.92 -10.91 4.89
C GLN A 152 2.25 -10.14 4.96
N LEU A 153 2.21 -8.80 4.90
CA LEU A 153 3.43 -8.00 4.94
C LEU A 153 4.10 -8.04 6.32
N LEU A 154 3.32 -8.06 7.40
CA LEU A 154 3.84 -8.24 8.75
C LEU A 154 4.49 -9.62 8.95
N GLN A 155 3.95 -10.65 8.31
CA GLN A 155 4.51 -12.00 8.35
C GLN A 155 5.92 -12.06 7.73
N HIS A 156 6.12 -11.33 6.64
CA HIS A 156 7.34 -11.45 5.84
C HIS A 156 8.41 -10.41 6.19
N PHE A 157 8.03 -9.27 6.78
CA PHE A 157 8.92 -8.12 6.93
C PHE A 157 8.76 -7.42 8.28
N GLU A 158 9.75 -7.57 9.16
CA GLU A 158 9.73 -6.91 10.48
C GLU A 158 9.66 -5.37 10.37
N HIS A 159 10.26 -4.78 9.33
CA HIS A 159 10.27 -3.33 9.13
C HIS A 159 8.88 -2.75 8.77
N MET A 160 7.90 -3.60 8.49
CA MET A 160 6.54 -3.20 8.10
C MET A 160 5.63 -2.87 9.28
N ILE A 161 6.04 -3.18 10.52
CA ILE A 161 5.26 -2.87 11.74
C ILE A 161 4.82 -1.40 11.77
N ALA A 162 5.77 -0.47 11.68
CA ALA A 162 5.48 0.96 11.75
C ALA A 162 4.69 1.48 10.52
N PRO A 163 5.07 1.16 9.25
CA PRO A 163 4.27 1.53 8.09
C PRO A 163 2.84 1.03 8.11
N MET A 164 2.60 -0.23 8.51
CA MET A 164 1.25 -0.80 8.57
C MET A 164 0.43 -0.19 9.69
N ALA A 165 1.00 0.04 10.87
CA ALA A 165 0.28 0.71 11.95
C ALA A 165 -0.09 2.16 11.57
N GLN A 166 0.81 2.84 10.86
CA GLN A 166 0.54 4.17 10.30
C GLN A 166 -0.55 4.13 9.22
N LEU A 167 -0.57 3.12 8.34
CA LEU A 167 -1.62 2.96 7.31
C LEU A 167 -3.01 2.89 7.94
N VAL A 168 -3.16 2.04 8.96
CA VAL A 168 -4.42 1.86 9.67
C VAL A 168 -4.84 3.15 10.37
N GLN A 169 -3.91 3.85 10.99
CA GLN A 169 -4.15 5.17 11.59
C GLN A 169 -4.66 6.18 10.55
N VAL A 170 -3.97 6.34 9.42
CA VAL A 170 -4.39 7.23 8.33
C VAL A 170 -5.80 6.85 7.85
N CYS A 171 -6.06 5.57 7.67
CA CYS A 171 -7.36 5.10 7.23
C CYS A 171 -8.48 5.41 8.24
N ALA A 172 -8.27 5.09 9.51
CA ALA A 172 -9.28 5.23 10.55
C ALA A 172 -9.51 6.69 10.98
N VAL A 173 -8.43 7.46 11.15
CA VAL A 173 -8.46 8.81 11.74
C VAL A 173 -8.60 9.88 10.66
N GLU A 174 -7.74 9.86 9.64
CA GLU A 174 -7.70 10.93 8.63
C GLU A 174 -8.79 10.74 7.56
N HIS A 175 -9.05 9.48 7.19
CA HIS A 175 -10.04 9.15 6.15
C HIS A 175 -11.42 8.73 6.71
N GLY A 176 -11.53 8.50 8.02
CA GLY A 176 -12.78 8.15 8.73
C GLY A 176 -13.23 6.68 8.57
N MET A 177 -12.35 5.81 8.08
CA MET A 177 -12.67 4.42 7.71
C MET A 177 -12.47 3.46 8.88
N ARG A 178 -13.29 3.59 9.93
CA ARG A 178 -13.12 2.82 11.17
C ARG A 178 -13.20 1.29 10.99
N ASN A 179 -13.92 0.82 9.96
CA ASN A 179 -14.08 -0.61 9.69
C ASN A 179 -12.77 -1.34 9.39
N ILE A 180 -11.74 -0.64 8.89
CA ILE A 180 -10.44 -1.27 8.60
C ILE A 180 -9.79 -1.88 9.86
N VAL A 181 -10.02 -1.26 11.04
CA VAL A 181 -9.52 -1.78 12.32
C VAL A 181 -10.21 -3.10 12.65
N VAL A 182 -11.52 -3.16 12.45
CA VAL A 182 -12.32 -4.38 12.67
C VAL A 182 -11.88 -5.49 11.72
N ASP A 183 -11.67 -5.17 10.44
CA ASP A 183 -11.25 -6.14 9.44
C ASP A 183 -9.86 -6.70 9.80
N ILE A 184 -8.90 -5.86 10.16
CA ILE A 184 -7.55 -6.31 10.55
C ILE A 184 -7.56 -7.16 11.83
N LEU A 185 -8.28 -6.74 12.87
CA LEU A 185 -8.36 -7.50 14.11
C LEU A 185 -9.06 -8.85 13.89
N ARG A 186 -10.05 -8.90 12.99
CA ARG A 186 -10.70 -10.15 12.60
C ARG A 186 -9.77 -11.06 11.80
N GLU A 187 -8.98 -10.52 10.88
CA GLU A 187 -7.98 -11.30 10.14
C GLU A 187 -6.91 -11.87 11.09
N LEU A 188 -6.43 -11.10 12.08
CA LEU A 188 -5.53 -11.59 13.13
C LEU A 188 -6.17 -12.68 13.99
N GLY A 189 -7.42 -12.49 14.43
CA GLY A 189 -8.17 -13.47 15.21
C GLY A 189 -8.47 -14.77 14.46
N ARG A 190 -8.36 -14.78 13.12
CA ARG A 190 -8.58 -15.97 12.28
C ARG A 190 -7.33 -16.81 12.05
N ILE A 191 -6.14 -16.31 12.38
CA ILE A 191 -4.89 -17.06 12.21
C ILE A 191 -4.94 -18.29 13.13
N ASP A 192 -4.61 -19.47 12.62
CA ASP A 192 -4.60 -20.70 13.42
C ASP A 192 -3.48 -20.61 14.48
N PRO A 193 -3.77 -20.87 15.77
CA PRO A 193 -2.74 -20.91 16.82
C PRO A 193 -1.54 -21.80 16.47
N LYS A 194 -1.75 -22.90 15.74
CA LYS A 194 -0.67 -23.78 15.28
C LYS A 194 0.27 -23.11 14.28
N ASP A 195 -0.26 -22.21 13.45
CA ASP A 195 0.58 -21.44 12.52
C ASP A 195 1.36 -20.38 13.29
N LEU A 196 0.77 -19.79 14.34
CA LEU A 196 1.46 -18.86 15.23
C LEU A 196 2.63 -19.51 15.99
N GLU A 197 2.44 -20.74 16.48
CA GLU A 197 3.49 -21.52 17.15
C GLU A 197 4.64 -21.89 16.21
N ARG A 198 4.34 -22.15 14.93
CA ARG A 198 5.33 -22.54 13.91
C ARG A 198 6.16 -21.36 13.41
N ASP A 199 5.58 -20.17 13.36
CA ASP A 199 6.21 -18.94 12.86
C ASP A 199 6.38 -17.90 13.98
N ALA A 200 7.33 -18.14 14.87
CA ALA A 200 7.60 -17.24 16.01
C ALA A 200 7.99 -15.81 15.58
N SER A 201 8.62 -15.64 14.40
CA SER A 201 9.01 -14.33 13.90
C SER A 201 7.79 -13.54 13.41
N GLY A 202 6.91 -14.17 12.61
CA GLY A 202 5.65 -13.58 12.20
C GLY A 202 4.74 -13.25 13.39
N THR A 203 4.60 -14.18 14.35
CA THR A 203 3.82 -13.98 15.58
C THR A 203 4.33 -12.79 16.41
N ARG A 204 5.66 -12.64 16.51
CA ARG A 204 6.26 -11.46 17.14
C ARG A 204 5.90 -10.19 16.40
N CYS A 205 5.96 -10.17 15.06
CA CYS A 205 5.60 -9.01 14.26
C CYS A 205 4.12 -8.61 14.43
N TYR A 206 3.21 -9.58 14.50
CA TYR A 206 1.79 -9.32 14.79
C TYR A 206 1.60 -8.71 16.17
N SER A 207 2.30 -9.23 17.18
CA SER A 207 2.24 -8.72 18.56
C SER A 207 2.77 -7.28 18.65
N ASP A 208 3.95 -7.03 18.08
CA ASP A 208 4.57 -5.70 18.06
C ASP A 208 3.69 -4.70 17.26
N PHE A 209 3.05 -5.15 16.17
CA PHE A 209 2.07 -4.35 15.43
C PHE A 209 0.83 -4.01 16.26
N LEU A 210 0.27 -4.95 17.01
CA LEU A 210 -0.88 -4.68 17.89
C LEU A 210 -0.53 -3.65 18.97
N VAL A 211 0.65 -3.75 19.58
CA VAL A 211 1.15 -2.77 20.56
C VAL A 211 1.29 -1.39 19.92
N GLU A 212 1.97 -1.31 18.77
CA GLU A 212 2.15 -0.05 18.03
C GLU A 212 0.79 0.56 17.63
N LEU A 213 -0.14 -0.24 17.12
CA LEU A 213 -1.46 0.22 16.73
C LEU A 213 -2.28 0.71 17.94
N ALA A 214 -2.23 -0.01 19.07
CA ALA A 214 -2.90 0.38 20.31
C ALA A 214 -2.35 1.69 20.87
N SER A 215 -1.04 1.95 20.69
CA SER A 215 -0.43 3.22 21.07
C SER A 215 -0.90 4.40 20.21
N ARG A 216 -1.21 4.14 18.93
CA ARG A 216 -1.62 5.17 17.95
C ARG A 216 -3.09 5.50 18.00
N ILE A 217 -3.96 4.48 18.08
CA ILE A 217 -5.41 4.63 17.98
C ILE A 217 -6.17 3.81 19.03
N PRO A 218 -5.88 4.00 20.33
CA PRO A 218 -6.45 3.17 21.41
C PRO A 218 -7.98 3.16 21.41
N GLU A 219 -8.59 4.31 21.11
CA GLU A 219 -10.06 4.49 21.04
C GLU A 219 -10.74 3.61 19.97
N HIS A 220 -10.00 3.22 18.93
CA HIS A 220 -10.52 2.38 17.84
C HIS A 220 -10.27 0.89 18.08
N ILE A 221 -9.22 0.53 18.83
CA ILE A 221 -8.92 -0.87 19.17
C ILE A 221 -9.79 -1.36 20.33
N LEU A 222 -9.89 -0.58 21.41
CA LEU A 222 -10.49 -1.04 22.66
C LEU A 222 -11.91 -1.63 22.48
N PRO A 223 -12.81 -1.05 21.67
CA PRO A 223 -14.14 -1.63 21.44
C PRO A 223 -14.14 -2.99 20.73
N ASN A 224 -13.03 -3.34 20.08
CA ASN A 224 -12.90 -4.51 19.20
C ASN A 224 -11.93 -5.57 19.76
N ILE A 225 -11.42 -5.39 20.99
CA ILE A 225 -10.43 -6.28 21.60
C ILE A 225 -10.95 -7.73 21.76
N SER A 226 -12.27 -7.90 21.86
CA SER A 226 -12.91 -9.21 21.95
C SER A 226 -12.65 -10.11 20.74
N LEU A 227 -12.31 -9.52 19.58
CA LEU A 227 -11.93 -10.27 18.37
C LEU A 227 -10.61 -11.03 18.52
N LEU A 228 -9.80 -10.70 19.52
CA LEU A 228 -8.51 -11.34 19.79
C LEU A 228 -8.55 -12.33 20.96
N LEU A 229 -9.71 -12.55 21.59
CA LEU A 229 -9.83 -13.43 22.78
C LEU A 229 -9.34 -14.86 22.51
N CYS A 230 -9.52 -15.35 21.28
CA CYS A 230 -9.06 -16.69 20.88
C CYS A 230 -7.54 -16.90 21.06
N HIS A 231 -6.75 -15.81 21.09
CA HIS A 231 -5.30 -15.85 21.29
C HIS A 231 -4.89 -15.49 22.72
N LEU A 232 -5.83 -15.02 23.55
CA LEU A 232 -5.60 -14.66 24.95
C LEU A 232 -5.94 -15.83 25.88
N ASP A 233 -6.86 -16.71 25.48
CA ASP A 233 -7.27 -17.89 26.26
C ASP A 233 -6.31 -19.09 26.11
N THR A 234 -5.31 -18.97 25.22
CA THR A 234 -4.19 -19.92 25.08
C THR A 234 -3.15 -19.69 26.18
N GLU A 235 -3.46 -20.15 27.40
CA GLU A 235 -2.45 -20.51 28.43
C GLU A 235 -2.07 -21.99 28.35
#